data_AF-A0A5C6DE04-F1
#
_entry.id   AF-A0A5C6DE04-F1
#
_cell.length_a   1.000
_cell.length_b   1.000
_cell.length_c   1.000
_cell.angle_alpha   90.00
_cell.angle_beta   90.00
_cell.angle_gamma   90.00
#
_symmetry.space_group_name_H-M   'P 1'
#
loop_
_entity.id
_entity.type
_entity.pdbx_description
1 polymer ?
#
loop_
_entity_poly.entity_id
_entity_poly.type
_entity_poly.pdbx_seq_one_letter_code
_entity_poly.pdbx_strand_id
1 'polypeptide(L)'
;MALLAVTLLIATIWLFRRGRRQGRQAGVICLITSIALHVALVILIPMIPKPNGGAASSSTEPDNAVGVDEISLSSFDPEMEMEDHSAESPEADIAPLPLSAIADLLEPTQGEAIASVESDPLTPAEASEPIVKSPLDVTNESSAGETVVPESLASAPPAAMEDLFNALDAEFAKLTDPVESRPEVPTEEPATQTPSVAAKPASVRTATVESTANPATVAGERESDFANRVGSAKTEALLQTGGTWETEAAVAAALKFLAANQRADGAWDPRSSDAGVERQPLGMARPAAGTQCETAITGLALLTMIGAGNTHQQGDYADNVYRGLAYLIGQQKANGSLAGGGTIYEANYCHGMAALAMCEAAAITQDPSAVESARRAMQFTRRMQHPSTGGWRYTENDPGDLSQLGWQAMVLDAGSRAGIPPGTASVQGIGRFLKSVRAGRVGGLATYRAGEATSRTMTAEALATRLLIGQPITASEIAEAEQSLLQQKPGVGQDNYYYWYYATLALHQLQDDAWEEWNEALQRRLLSTQLPDGRWPTQSVWGGYGGRVYTTSMAALCLESYYRHAIRGSNKLQRP
;
A
#
# COMPACT_ATOMS: atom_id res chain seq x y z
N MET A 1 -49.07 -6.88 -5.96
CA MET A 1 -47.73 -6.91 -6.59
C MET A 1 -46.94 -8.16 -6.22
N ALA A 2 -46.70 -8.45 -4.93
CA ALA A 2 -45.98 -9.67 -4.52
C ALA A 2 -46.60 -10.98 -5.05
N LEU A 3 -47.93 -11.13 -5.00
CA LEU A 3 -48.61 -12.31 -5.51
C LEU A 3 -48.46 -12.50 -7.04
N LEU A 4 -48.37 -11.40 -7.78
CA LEU A 4 -48.19 -11.39 -9.25
C LEU A 4 -46.75 -11.77 -9.63
N ALA A 5 -45.77 -11.28 -8.87
CA ALA A 5 -44.37 -11.62 -9.05
C ALA A 5 -44.09 -13.09 -8.73
N VAL A 6 -44.71 -13.62 -7.67
CA VAL A 6 -44.60 -15.04 -7.29
C VAL A 6 -45.27 -15.94 -8.33
N THR A 7 -46.43 -15.57 -8.86
CA THR A 7 -47.09 -16.35 -9.92
C THR A 7 -46.32 -16.32 -11.24
N LEU A 8 -45.73 -15.19 -11.62
CA LEU A 8 -44.83 -15.09 -12.77
C LEU A 8 -43.59 -15.97 -12.57
N LEU A 9 -42.93 -15.91 -11.42
CA LEU A 9 -41.75 -16.72 -11.12
C LEU A 9 -42.04 -18.23 -11.20
N ILE A 10 -43.18 -18.67 -10.65
CA ILE A 10 -43.63 -20.07 -10.71
C ILE A 10 -43.91 -20.49 -12.15
N ALA A 11 -44.53 -19.63 -12.97
CA ALA A 11 -44.78 -19.91 -14.38
C ALA A 11 -43.48 -20.02 -15.19
N THR A 12 -42.49 -19.16 -14.91
CA THR A 12 -41.16 -19.23 -15.55
C THR A 12 -40.44 -20.53 -15.17
N ILE A 13 -40.41 -20.88 -13.88
CA ILE A 13 -39.79 -22.13 -13.41
C ILE A 13 -40.49 -23.37 -14.01
N TRP A 14 -41.82 -23.33 -14.14
CA TRP A 14 -42.59 -24.41 -14.76
C TRP A 14 -42.30 -24.54 -16.26
N LEU A 15 -42.17 -23.42 -16.98
CA LEU A 15 -41.78 -23.39 -18.39
C LEU A 15 -40.37 -23.96 -18.62
N PHE A 16 -39.42 -23.70 -17.71
CA PHE A 16 -38.05 -24.21 -17.81
C PHE A 16 -37.89 -25.66 -17.31
N ARG A 17 -38.76 -26.17 -16.42
CA ARG A 17 -38.72 -27.57 -15.95
C ARG A 17 -39.31 -28.59 -16.93
N ARG A 18 -40.04 -28.18 -17.96
CA ARG A 18 -40.64 -29.11 -18.92
C ARG A 18 -39.64 -29.49 -20.02
N GLY A 19 -38.73 -30.40 -19.66
CA GLY A 19 -37.70 -30.92 -20.55
C GLY A 19 -38.24 -31.59 -21.83
N ARG A 20 -37.45 -31.42 -22.90
CA ARG A 20 -37.51 -32.07 -24.22
C ARG A 20 -38.66 -31.66 -25.14
N ARG A 21 -38.53 -30.48 -25.75
CA ARG A 21 -38.89 -30.30 -27.17
C ARG A 21 -37.71 -29.68 -27.91
N GLN A 22 -36.96 -30.52 -28.62
CA GLN A 22 -36.05 -30.06 -29.67
C GLN A 22 -36.89 -29.54 -30.83
N GLY A 23 -36.66 -28.28 -31.22
CA GLY A 23 -37.24 -27.69 -32.42
C GLY A 23 -37.28 -26.15 -32.34
N ARG A 24 -37.08 -25.49 -33.49
CA ARG A 24 -37.12 -24.02 -33.68
C ARG A 24 -38.34 -23.34 -33.02
N GLN A 25 -39.43 -24.07 -32.80
CA GLN A 25 -40.66 -23.55 -32.18
C GLN A 25 -40.51 -23.19 -30.68
N ALA A 26 -39.67 -23.88 -29.91
CA ALA A 26 -39.50 -23.57 -28.48
C ALA A 26 -38.78 -22.24 -28.25
N GLY A 27 -37.79 -21.92 -29.09
CA GLY A 27 -37.09 -20.63 -29.07
C GLY A 27 -37.99 -19.45 -29.42
N VAL A 28 -38.90 -19.64 -30.39
CA VAL A 28 -39.88 -18.61 -30.78
C VAL A 28 -40.87 -18.32 -29.65
N ILE A 29 -41.35 -19.34 -28.94
CA ILE A 29 -42.26 -19.15 -27.80
C ILE A 29 -41.56 -18.40 -26.66
N CYS A 30 -40.31 -18.73 -26.37
CA CYS A 30 -39.52 -18.05 -25.33
C CYS A 30 -39.27 -16.56 -25.69
N LEU A 31 -38.94 -16.29 -26.96
CA LEU A 31 -38.76 -14.93 -27.46
C LEU A 31 -40.05 -14.10 -27.38
N ILE A 32 -41.18 -14.65 -27.84
CA ILE A 32 -42.48 -13.97 -27.78
C ILE A 32 -42.89 -13.68 -26.32
N THR A 33 -42.67 -14.64 -25.42
CA THR A 33 -43.01 -14.47 -24.00
C THR A 33 -42.12 -13.42 -23.33
N SER A 34 -40.83 -13.38 -23.67
CA SER A 34 -39.90 -12.36 -23.19
C SER A 34 -40.29 -10.95 -23.66
N ILE A 35 -40.63 -10.79 -24.94
CA ILE A 35 -41.07 -9.51 -25.51
C ILE A 35 -42.37 -9.05 -24.82
N ALA A 36 -43.34 -9.95 -24.64
CA ALA A 36 -44.59 -9.61 -23.97
C ALA A 36 -44.38 -9.14 -22.51
N LEU A 37 -43.45 -9.77 -21.78
CA LEU A 37 -43.11 -9.38 -20.41
C LEU A 37 -42.47 -7.98 -20.34
N HIS A 38 -41.57 -7.66 -21.28
CA HIS A 38 -40.95 -6.34 -21.34
C HIS A 38 -41.94 -5.24 -21.71
N VAL A 39 -42.85 -5.51 -22.65
CA VAL A 39 -43.94 -4.58 -22.99
C VAL A 39 -44.85 -4.34 -21.78
N ALA A 40 -45.20 -5.39 -21.02
CA ALA A 40 -46.00 -5.25 -19.82
C ALA A 40 -45.31 -4.40 -18.74
N LEU A 41 -43.99 -4.56 -18.54
CA LEU A 41 -43.22 -3.75 -17.61
C LEU A 41 -43.17 -2.27 -18.03
N VAL A 42 -42.96 -1.99 -19.32
CA VAL A 42 -42.95 -0.61 -19.84
C VAL A 42 -44.30 0.09 -19.64
N ILE A 43 -45.42 -0.65 -19.72
CA ILE A 43 -46.77 -0.09 -19.50
C ILE A 43 -47.08 0.08 -18.01
N LEU A 44 -46.68 -0.89 -17.15
CA LEU A 44 -47.04 -0.90 -15.74
C LEU A 44 -46.20 0.05 -14.87
N ILE A 45 -44.92 0.26 -15.19
CA ILE A 45 -44.02 1.12 -14.41
C ILE A 45 -44.51 2.58 -14.28
N PRO A 46 -44.98 3.27 -15.33
CA PRO A 46 -45.49 4.65 -15.20
C PRO A 46 -46.82 4.76 -14.46
N MET A 47 -47.51 3.65 -14.16
CA MET A 47 -48.77 3.64 -13.42
C MET A 47 -48.61 3.50 -11.90
N ILE A 48 -47.37 3.44 -11.40
CA ILE A 48 -47.09 3.37 -9.95
C ILE A 48 -47.05 4.80 -9.38
N PRO A 49 -47.99 5.21 -8.50
CA PRO A 49 -47.97 6.53 -7.91
C PRO A 49 -46.78 6.70 -6.96
N LYS A 50 -46.03 7.79 -7.14
CA LYS A 50 -44.93 8.18 -6.25
C LYS A 50 -45.50 8.72 -4.92
N PRO A 51 -44.96 8.36 -3.75
CA PRO A 51 -45.31 9.03 -2.50
C PRO A 51 -44.72 10.44 -2.52
N ASN A 52 -45.60 11.45 -2.43
CA ASN A 52 -45.25 12.86 -2.42
C ASN A 52 -44.49 13.23 -1.14
N GLY A 53 -43.33 13.88 -1.32
CA GLY A 53 -42.74 14.75 -0.30
C GLY A 53 -43.39 16.14 -0.34
N GLY A 54 -43.50 16.80 0.82
CA GLY A 54 -43.92 18.19 0.95
C GLY A 54 -43.85 18.67 2.41
N ALA A 55 -43.06 19.71 2.64
CA ALA A 55 -42.79 20.32 3.94
C ALA A 55 -43.75 21.50 4.26
N ALA A 56 -43.89 21.75 5.59
CA ALA A 56 -44.14 23.01 6.30
C ALA A 56 -45.40 23.88 6.00
N SER A 57 -46.30 24.03 7.00
CA SER A 57 -46.36 25.19 7.93
C SER A 57 -47.77 25.52 8.47
N SER A 58 -47.76 26.01 9.73
CA SER A 58 -48.68 26.95 10.41
C SER A 58 -49.94 26.47 11.16
N SER A 59 -49.88 26.67 12.50
CA SER A 59 -50.87 27.21 13.47
C SER A 59 -52.28 26.58 13.55
N THR A 60 -52.88 26.27 14.72
CA THR A 60 -53.06 27.11 15.93
C THR A 60 -53.57 26.23 17.11
N GLU A 61 -53.12 26.57 18.32
CA GLU A 61 -53.54 26.27 19.73
C GLU A 61 -55.00 25.88 20.10
N PRO A 62 -55.35 25.60 21.40
CA PRO A 62 -54.58 25.11 22.57
C PRO A 62 -55.33 24.06 23.48
N ASP A 63 -54.62 23.62 24.54
CA ASP A 63 -55.05 23.58 25.96
C ASP A 63 -55.18 22.23 26.73
N ASN A 64 -54.50 22.23 27.89
CA ASN A 64 -54.66 21.44 29.14
C ASN A 64 -54.21 19.96 29.22
N ALA A 65 -53.15 19.69 29.99
CA ALA A 65 -53.23 19.39 31.44
C ALA A 65 -51.95 18.72 31.99
N VAL A 66 -51.68 19.05 33.26
CA VAL A 66 -50.55 18.70 34.12
C VAL A 66 -50.56 17.22 34.55
N GLY A 67 -49.38 16.63 34.77
CA GLY A 67 -49.20 15.38 35.51
C GLY A 67 -47.74 14.98 35.65
N VAL A 68 -47.15 15.29 36.81
CA VAL A 68 -45.80 14.91 37.25
C VAL A 68 -45.93 13.63 38.06
N ASP A 69 -45.07 12.64 37.84
CA ASP A 69 -44.74 11.62 38.84
C ASP A 69 -43.30 11.10 38.67
N GLU A 70 -42.73 10.75 39.82
CA GLU A 70 -41.33 10.59 40.24
C GLU A 70 -40.55 9.40 39.62
N ILE A 71 -39.28 9.58 39.25
CA ILE A 71 -38.01 9.17 39.92
C ILE A 71 -37.80 7.66 40.11
N SER A 72 -36.72 7.11 39.52
CA SER A 72 -35.65 6.42 40.27
C SER A 72 -34.49 5.95 39.36
N LEU A 73 -33.29 6.41 39.72
CA LEU A 73 -31.96 5.92 39.32
C LEU A 73 -31.36 5.24 40.56
N SER A 74 -30.96 3.97 40.45
CA SER A 74 -30.16 3.25 41.46
C SER A 74 -28.94 2.65 40.75
N SER A 75 -27.73 3.18 40.89
CA SER A 75 -26.79 3.12 42.03
C SER A 75 -26.13 1.74 42.21
N PHE A 76 -24.82 1.72 41.89
CA PHE A 76 -23.72 0.96 42.49
C PHE A 76 -24.06 -0.14 43.49
N ASP A 77 -23.56 -1.35 43.18
CA ASP A 77 -23.39 -2.46 44.11
C ASP A 77 -21.90 -2.53 44.55
N PRO A 78 -21.57 -2.46 45.85
CA PRO A 78 -20.20 -2.39 46.36
C PRO A 78 -19.70 -3.71 46.99
N GLU A 79 -20.01 -4.88 46.43
CA GLU A 79 -19.34 -6.15 46.80
C GLU A 79 -19.09 -7.02 45.56
N MET A 80 -17.94 -6.83 44.91
CA MET A 80 -17.40 -7.83 43.98
C MET A 80 -15.91 -8.02 44.31
N GLU A 81 -15.62 -9.21 44.86
CA GLU A 81 -14.27 -9.65 45.21
C GLU A 81 -13.35 -9.65 43.99
N MET A 82 -12.12 -9.17 44.16
CA MET A 82 -11.07 -9.23 43.15
C MET A 82 -10.56 -10.67 43.04
N GLU A 83 -10.88 -11.34 41.92
CA GLU A 83 -10.12 -12.50 41.46
C GLU A 83 -8.96 -12.03 40.56
N ASP A 84 -7.74 -12.30 41.02
CA ASP A 84 -6.50 -12.26 40.26
C ASP A 84 -6.52 -13.37 39.20
N HIS A 85 -6.59 -12.99 37.93
CA HIS A 85 -6.32 -13.88 36.82
C HIS A 85 -5.15 -13.37 35.99
N SER A 86 -3.97 -13.54 36.58
CA SER A 86 -2.72 -13.78 35.86
C SER A 86 -2.74 -15.18 35.25
N ALA A 87 -3.30 -15.37 34.05
CA ALA A 87 -3.11 -16.62 33.28
C ALA A 87 -3.35 -16.42 31.78
N GLU A 88 -2.28 -16.68 31.00
CA GLU A 88 -2.23 -17.15 29.61
C GLU A 88 -3.30 -16.62 28.63
N SER A 89 -2.90 -15.67 27.78
CA SER A 89 -3.58 -15.37 26.53
C SER A 89 -3.78 -16.68 25.74
N PRO A 90 -5.01 -17.06 25.38
CA PRO A 90 -5.19 -18.12 24.40
C PRO A 90 -4.67 -17.59 23.06
N GLU A 91 -3.75 -18.33 22.42
CA GLU A 91 -3.56 -18.24 20.98
C GLU A 91 -4.94 -18.33 20.35
N ALA A 92 -5.46 -17.20 19.85
CA ALA A 92 -6.65 -17.23 19.03
C ALA A 92 -6.28 -18.02 17.79
N ASP A 93 -6.81 -19.23 17.65
CA ASP A 93 -6.82 -19.98 16.39
C ASP A 93 -7.60 -19.15 15.37
N ILE A 94 -6.93 -18.17 14.75
CA ILE A 94 -7.45 -17.38 13.66
C ILE A 94 -7.68 -18.39 12.52
N ALA A 95 -8.95 -18.57 12.14
CA ALA A 95 -9.32 -19.47 11.07
C ALA A 95 -8.48 -19.16 9.81
N PRO A 96 -8.05 -20.17 9.03
CA PRO A 96 -7.32 -19.91 7.79
C PRO A 96 -8.11 -18.97 6.88
N LEU A 97 -7.39 -18.18 6.08
CA LEU A 97 -8.02 -17.27 5.12
C LEU A 97 -9.02 -18.04 4.22
N PRO A 98 -10.16 -17.44 3.83
CA PRO A 98 -11.24 -18.17 3.20
C PRO A 98 -10.86 -18.74 1.82
N LEU A 99 -10.50 -20.02 1.79
CA LEU A 99 -10.19 -20.78 0.56
C LEU A 99 -11.44 -21.11 -0.27
N SER A 100 -12.64 -21.14 0.33
CA SER A 100 -13.88 -21.48 -0.37
C SER A 100 -14.22 -20.48 -1.49
N ALA A 101 -13.85 -19.21 -1.34
CA ALA A 101 -13.95 -18.20 -2.40
C ALA A 101 -13.00 -18.46 -3.58
N ILE A 102 -11.96 -19.28 -3.40
CA ILE A 102 -11.01 -19.69 -4.45
C ILE A 102 -11.53 -20.94 -5.18
N ALA A 103 -12.19 -21.86 -4.46
CA ALA A 103 -12.63 -23.14 -5.01
C ALA A 103 -13.75 -23.00 -6.06
N ASP A 104 -14.67 -22.05 -5.90
CA ASP A 104 -15.74 -21.77 -6.87
C ASP A 104 -15.23 -21.23 -8.23
N LEU A 105 -13.95 -20.85 -8.32
CA LEU A 105 -13.31 -20.33 -9.53
C LEU A 105 -12.50 -21.41 -10.29
N LEU A 106 -12.48 -22.66 -9.81
CA LEU A 106 -11.70 -23.77 -10.36
C LEU A 106 -12.45 -24.64 -11.37
N GLU A 107 -13.72 -24.35 -11.71
CA GLU A 107 -14.41 -25.13 -12.75
C GLU A 107 -13.85 -24.80 -14.15
N PRO A 108 -13.25 -25.76 -14.86
CA PRO A 108 -12.66 -25.53 -16.17
C PRO A 108 -13.74 -25.55 -17.26
N THR A 109 -14.02 -24.42 -17.90
CA THR A 109 -14.74 -24.42 -19.17
C THR A 109 -13.86 -25.08 -20.25
N GLN A 110 -14.22 -26.30 -20.62
CA GLN A 110 -13.69 -27.01 -21.78
C GLN A 110 -14.01 -26.24 -23.07
N GLY A 111 -13.03 -26.16 -23.96
CA GLY A 111 -13.01 -25.24 -25.08
C GLY A 111 -13.80 -25.66 -26.31
N GLU A 112 -13.87 -24.73 -27.25
CA GLU A 112 -13.92 -25.01 -28.68
C GLU A 112 -13.29 -23.84 -29.45
N ALA A 113 -12.45 -24.18 -30.41
CA ALA A 113 -11.71 -23.26 -31.28
C ALA A 113 -12.52 -22.93 -32.55
N ILE A 114 -12.21 -21.79 -33.19
CA ILE A 114 -11.84 -21.63 -34.62
C ILE A 114 -12.18 -20.23 -35.18
N ALA A 115 -11.12 -19.54 -35.60
CA ALA A 115 -10.86 -18.71 -36.80
C ALA A 115 -11.70 -17.47 -37.25
N SER A 116 -10.94 -16.36 -37.39
CA SER A 116 -10.81 -15.37 -38.49
C SER A 116 -12.03 -14.70 -39.12
N VAL A 117 -11.96 -13.36 -39.29
CA VAL A 117 -12.00 -12.63 -40.59
C VAL A 117 -11.75 -11.11 -40.37
N GLU A 118 -11.02 -10.51 -41.32
CA GLU A 118 -10.65 -9.10 -41.53
C GLU A 118 -11.83 -8.12 -41.65
N SER A 119 -11.63 -6.83 -41.30
CA SER A 119 -11.60 -5.68 -42.24
C SER A 119 -11.83 -4.33 -41.51
N ASP A 120 -10.88 -3.42 -41.71
CA ASP A 120 -10.97 -1.96 -41.60
C ASP A 120 -11.72 -1.39 -42.84
N PRO A 121 -11.92 -0.05 -43.01
CA PRO A 121 -11.91 1.09 -42.07
C PRO A 121 -13.12 2.05 -42.33
N LEU A 122 -13.21 3.19 -41.61
CA LEU A 122 -13.61 4.52 -42.14
C LEU A 122 -13.73 5.59 -41.02
N THR A 123 -12.91 6.64 -41.14
CA THR A 123 -13.10 8.02 -40.61
C THR A 123 -13.77 8.88 -41.72
N PRO A 124 -13.98 10.23 -41.63
CA PRO A 124 -13.89 11.24 -40.54
C PRO A 124 -15.08 12.26 -40.51
N ALA A 125 -15.14 13.18 -39.54
CA ALA A 125 -15.69 14.55 -39.66
C ALA A 125 -15.23 15.39 -38.45
N GLU A 126 -14.23 16.27 -38.61
CA GLU A 126 -14.31 17.70 -38.95
C GLU A 126 -14.69 18.63 -37.79
N ALA A 127 -13.71 19.46 -37.39
CA ALA A 127 -13.81 20.59 -36.49
C ALA A 127 -13.44 21.88 -37.24
N SER A 128 -14.18 22.95 -36.95
CA SER A 128 -13.92 24.36 -37.27
C SER A 128 -13.74 25.07 -35.91
N GLU A 129 -12.89 26.08 -35.67
CA GLU A 129 -12.52 27.31 -36.40
C GLU A 129 -11.12 27.85 -35.94
N PRO A 130 -10.57 28.92 -36.57
CA PRO A 130 -9.28 29.52 -36.20
C PRO A 130 -9.34 30.95 -35.57
N ILE A 131 -8.39 31.19 -34.64
CA ILE A 131 -7.52 32.39 -34.45
C ILE A 131 -8.15 33.76 -34.06
N VAL A 132 -7.62 34.42 -33.01
CA VAL A 132 -6.89 35.74 -33.01
C VAL A 132 -6.61 36.26 -31.57
N LYS A 133 -5.30 36.37 -31.25
CA LYS A 133 -4.46 37.41 -30.58
C LYS A 133 -4.91 38.24 -29.34
N SER A 134 -3.94 38.33 -28.41
CA SER A 134 -3.71 39.17 -27.20
C SER A 134 -3.69 40.71 -27.42
N PRO A 135 -3.22 41.63 -26.51
CA PRO A 135 -2.74 41.56 -25.09
C PRO A 135 -3.12 42.79 -24.16
N LEU A 136 -2.50 42.87 -22.95
CA LEU A 136 -2.10 44.05 -22.12
C LEU A 136 -2.86 44.36 -20.79
N ASP A 137 -2.22 44.01 -19.66
CA ASP A 137 -1.47 44.87 -18.69
C ASP A 137 -2.11 45.99 -17.80
N VAL A 138 -1.65 46.03 -16.53
CA VAL A 138 -1.46 47.17 -15.57
C VAL A 138 -2.57 47.67 -14.57
N THR A 139 -2.40 47.25 -13.30
CA THR A 139 -2.40 47.96 -11.96
C THR A 139 -3.61 48.55 -11.19
N ASN A 140 -3.47 48.35 -9.86
CA ASN A 140 -3.73 49.21 -8.66
C ASN A 140 -5.15 49.41 -8.11
N GLU A 141 -5.43 48.89 -6.89
CA GLU A 141 -5.44 49.56 -5.54
C GLU A 141 -6.76 50.37 -5.30
N SER A 142 -7.43 50.43 -4.14
CA SER A 142 -7.16 50.11 -2.72
C SER A 142 -8.46 50.29 -1.89
N SER A 143 -8.42 49.82 -0.64
CA SER A 143 -9.15 50.26 0.57
C SER A 143 -10.37 49.43 1.02
N ALA A 144 -10.67 49.23 2.30
CA ALA A 144 -9.96 49.29 3.59
C ALA A 144 -11.01 48.88 4.65
N GLY A 145 -10.58 48.32 5.78
CA GLY A 145 -11.47 47.98 6.90
C GLY A 145 -10.73 47.22 8.01
N GLU A 146 -9.90 47.96 8.74
CA GLU A 146 -8.95 47.53 9.77
C GLU A 146 -9.60 47.42 11.17
N THR A 147 -9.05 46.57 12.05
CA THR A 147 -9.13 46.76 13.51
C THR A 147 -7.84 46.26 14.16
N VAL A 148 -7.28 47.09 15.04
CA VAL A 148 -5.85 47.16 15.46
C VAL A 148 -5.57 46.40 16.77
N VAL A 149 -4.57 45.51 16.69
CA VAL A 149 -3.42 45.10 17.56
C VAL A 149 -3.36 45.45 19.07
N PRO A 150 -2.56 44.71 19.89
CA PRO A 150 -1.17 45.16 20.07
C PRO A 150 -0.09 44.07 20.06
N GLU A 151 1.03 44.46 19.46
CA GLU A 151 2.28 43.75 19.27
C GLU A 151 3.29 44.26 20.32
N SER A 152 3.76 43.38 21.20
CA SER A 152 5.03 43.60 21.93
C SER A 152 5.56 42.28 22.50
N LEU A 153 6.33 41.54 21.72
CA LEU A 153 7.43 40.66 22.18
C LEU A 153 8.20 40.12 20.96
N ALA A 154 8.67 41.04 20.13
CA ALA A 154 9.61 40.77 19.05
C ALA A 154 10.88 41.61 19.24
N SER A 155 11.51 41.51 20.41
CA SER A 155 12.94 41.76 20.58
C SER A 155 13.40 41.32 21.98
N ALA A 156 13.95 40.11 22.09
CA ALA A 156 14.84 39.75 23.18
C ALA A 156 16.17 39.27 22.56
N PRO A 157 17.33 39.74 23.04
CA PRO A 157 18.62 39.33 22.49
C PRO A 157 18.94 37.86 22.83
N PRO A 158 19.82 37.19 22.06
CA PRO A 158 20.03 35.73 22.07
C PRO A 158 20.33 35.11 23.45
N ALA A 159 20.91 35.89 24.38
CA ALA A 159 21.27 35.42 25.71
C ALA A 159 20.05 34.99 26.56
N ALA A 160 18.87 35.59 26.37
CA ALA A 160 17.67 35.23 27.14
C ALA A 160 17.04 33.90 26.71
N MET A 161 17.38 33.41 25.52
CA MET A 161 16.93 32.11 25.01
C MET A 161 17.86 30.99 25.49
N GLU A 162 19.15 31.28 25.59
CA GLU A 162 20.18 30.38 26.15
C GLU A 162 19.96 30.15 27.65
N ASP A 163 19.57 31.18 28.40
CA ASP A 163 19.17 31.05 29.81
C ASP A 163 17.90 30.20 30.01
N LEU A 164 16.98 30.20 29.03
CA LEU A 164 15.77 29.38 29.06
C LEU A 164 16.08 27.90 28.74
N PHE A 165 16.99 27.63 27.80
CA PHE A 165 17.46 26.28 27.50
C PHE A 165 18.32 25.71 28.65
N ASN A 166 19.20 26.52 29.26
CA ASN A 166 19.97 26.12 30.43
C ASN A 166 19.09 25.87 31.67
N ALA A 167 17.99 26.62 31.84
CA ALA A 167 17.03 26.38 32.91
C ALA A 167 16.25 25.06 32.73
N LEU A 168 15.93 24.70 31.48
CA LEU A 168 15.29 23.43 31.13
C LEU A 168 16.25 22.23 31.26
N ASP A 169 17.52 22.38 30.87
CA ASP A 169 18.55 21.35 31.05
C ASP A 169 18.89 21.12 32.54
N ALA A 170 18.88 22.18 33.36
CA ALA A 170 19.05 22.06 34.82
C ALA A 170 17.85 21.41 35.52
N GLU A 171 16.65 21.49 34.94
CA GLU A 171 15.46 20.75 35.40
C GLU A 171 15.53 19.27 35.00
N PHE A 172 16.03 18.97 33.80
CA PHE A 172 16.25 17.60 33.33
C PHE A 172 17.38 16.88 34.09
N ALA A 173 18.44 17.59 34.47
CA ALA A 173 19.54 17.05 35.28
C ALA A 173 19.14 16.74 36.74
N LYS A 174 18.03 17.30 37.23
CA LYS A 174 17.46 16.99 38.56
C LYS A 174 16.56 15.74 38.57
N LEU A 175 16.26 15.18 37.39
CA LEU A 175 15.42 13.98 37.23
C LEU A 175 16.23 12.68 37.12
N THR A 176 17.55 12.75 37.27
CA THR A 176 18.44 11.58 37.27
C THR A 176 19.32 11.59 38.51
N ASP A 177 18.86 10.93 39.58
CA ASP A 177 19.77 10.52 40.66
C ASP A 177 20.62 9.33 40.17
N PRO A 178 21.93 9.33 40.44
CA PRO A 178 22.86 8.33 39.91
C PRO A 178 22.84 7.04 40.73
N VAL A 179 22.69 5.90 40.06
CA VAL A 179 22.92 4.59 40.66
C VAL A 179 24.41 4.36 40.81
N GLU A 180 24.78 4.07 42.05
CA GLU A 180 26.11 3.87 42.61
C GLU A 180 26.85 2.65 42.03
N SER A 181 28.17 2.77 42.04
CA SER A 181 29.17 1.89 41.45
C SER A 181 29.44 0.60 42.26
N ARG A 182 29.84 -0.49 41.57
CA ARG A 182 30.71 -1.55 42.12
C ARG A 182 31.26 -2.48 41.02
N PRO A 183 32.36 -3.24 41.26
CA PRO A 183 33.66 -2.92 40.68
C PRO A 183 34.25 -4.03 39.79
N GLU A 184 35.28 -3.65 39.02
CA GLU A 184 36.18 -4.51 38.24
C GLU A 184 36.90 -5.58 39.07
N VAL A 185 37.12 -6.75 38.47
CA VAL A 185 38.05 -7.79 38.92
C VAL A 185 38.90 -8.22 37.71
N PRO A 186 40.22 -8.48 37.87
CA PRO A 186 41.22 -8.23 36.85
C PRO A 186 41.60 -9.44 35.98
N THR A 187 42.19 -9.06 34.85
CA THR A 187 42.98 -9.81 33.86
C THR A 187 44.11 -10.66 34.47
N GLU A 188 44.21 -11.92 34.03
CA GLU A 188 45.45 -12.70 34.04
C GLU A 188 45.69 -13.32 32.65
N GLU A 189 46.79 -12.91 32.03
CA GLU A 189 47.49 -13.60 30.94
C GLU A 189 48.34 -14.74 31.54
N PRO A 190 48.65 -15.81 30.79
CA PRO A 190 50.02 -15.85 30.27
C PRO A 190 50.23 -16.55 28.91
N ALA A 191 51.14 -15.95 28.15
CA ALA A 191 52.27 -16.53 27.43
C ALA A 191 52.07 -17.71 26.43
N THR A 192 52.19 -17.33 25.16
CA THR A 192 52.95 -17.96 24.06
C THR A 192 53.70 -19.28 24.30
N GLN A 193 53.44 -20.26 23.42
CA GLN A 193 54.45 -21.11 22.76
C GLN A 193 53.85 -21.89 21.57
N THR A 194 54.35 -21.61 20.36
CA THR A 194 54.24 -22.48 19.17
C THR A 194 55.36 -23.52 19.19
N PRO A 195 55.16 -24.74 18.62
CA PRO A 195 55.57 -24.92 17.23
C PRO A 195 54.70 -25.89 16.38
N SER A 196 54.87 -25.71 15.07
CA SER A 196 54.43 -26.51 13.93
C SER A 196 54.79 -28.01 14.01
N VAL A 197 53.91 -28.89 13.48
CA VAL A 197 54.19 -29.89 12.41
C VAL A 197 52.94 -30.75 12.14
N ALA A 198 52.70 -31.04 10.86
CA ALA A 198 51.58 -31.78 10.30
C ALA A 198 51.60 -33.30 10.58
N ALA A 199 50.42 -33.91 10.77
CA ALA A 199 50.05 -35.26 10.31
C ALA A 199 48.56 -35.60 10.62
N LYS A 200 47.82 -36.07 9.61
CA LYS A 200 46.59 -36.90 9.73
C LYS A 200 47.03 -38.39 9.68
N PRO A 201 46.16 -39.40 9.91
CA PRO A 201 44.87 -39.43 10.64
C PRO A 201 44.76 -40.65 11.59
N ALA A 202 43.86 -40.61 12.59
CA ALA A 202 43.29 -41.83 13.17
C ALA A 202 41.95 -41.56 13.86
N SER A 203 41.00 -42.43 13.55
CA SER A 203 39.62 -42.50 14.02
C SER A 203 39.51 -42.70 15.54
N VAL A 204 38.70 -41.87 16.20
CA VAL A 204 38.09 -42.18 17.50
C VAL A 204 36.61 -41.81 17.41
N ARG A 205 35.76 -42.83 17.43
CA ARG A 205 34.32 -42.70 17.64
C ARG A 205 34.07 -42.26 19.08
N THR A 206 33.43 -41.12 19.27
CA THR A 206 32.82 -40.74 20.54
C THR A 206 31.32 -40.56 20.30
N ALA A 207 30.53 -41.27 21.09
CA ALA A 207 29.08 -41.34 21.00
C ALA A 207 28.47 -39.96 21.26
N THR A 208 27.70 -39.47 20.30
CA THR A 208 26.83 -38.31 20.47
C THR A 208 25.56 -38.79 21.17
N VAL A 209 25.27 -38.21 22.33
CA VAL A 209 23.96 -38.31 22.97
C VAL A 209 22.96 -37.58 22.07
N GLU A 210 21.99 -38.30 21.53
CA GLU A 210 20.85 -37.71 20.81
C GLU A 210 20.01 -36.91 21.80
N SER A 211 20.15 -35.58 21.76
CA SER A 211 19.18 -34.65 22.30
C SER A 211 18.07 -34.52 21.27
N THR A 212 16.87 -35.01 21.60
CA THR A 212 15.65 -34.90 20.78
C THR A 212 14.89 -33.59 21.00
N ALA A 213 15.58 -32.52 21.42
CA ALA A 213 15.02 -31.18 21.38
C ALA A 213 15.21 -30.60 19.97
N ASN A 214 14.11 -30.22 19.31
CA ASN A 214 14.17 -29.42 18.09
C ASN A 214 15.10 -28.22 18.34
N PRO A 215 16.13 -28.00 17.51
CA PRO A 215 16.98 -26.83 17.68
C PRO A 215 16.12 -25.59 17.45
N ALA A 216 16.12 -24.69 18.45
CA ALA A 216 15.61 -23.35 18.31
C ALA A 216 16.23 -22.74 17.04
N THR A 217 15.38 -22.22 16.17
CA THR A 217 15.77 -21.49 14.95
C THR A 217 16.78 -20.42 15.31
N VAL A 218 18.04 -20.65 14.93
CA VAL A 218 19.11 -19.66 15.00
C VAL A 218 18.76 -18.56 14.01
N ALA A 219 18.77 -17.31 14.46
CA ALA A 219 18.63 -16.15 13.59
C ALA A 219 19.71 -16.20 12.49
N GLY A 220 19.30 -16.24 11.21
CA GLY A 220 20.21 -16.03 10.08
C GLY A 220 20.33 -17.11 9.00
N GLU A 221 19.54 -18.19 8.99
CA GLU A 221 19.63 -19.21 7.90
C GLU A 221 18.60 -19.09 6.76
N ARG A 222 18.01 -17.90 6.62
CA ARG A 222 17.84 -17.17 5.35
C ARG A 222 18.03 -15.71 5.71
N GLU A 223 18.87 -14.98 4.98
CA GLU A 223 18.91 -13.52 5.06
C GLU A 223 17.55 -13.01 4.52
N SER A 224 16.55 -13.01 5.39
CA SER A 224 15.17 -12.71 5.03
C SER A 224 14.97 -11.21 5.23
N ASP A 225 14.71 -10.47 4.16
CA ASP A 225 14.33 -9.04 4.20
C ASP A 225 13.21 -8.74 5.21
N PHE A 226 12.46 -9.75 5.64
CA PHE A 226 11.37 -9.65 6.59
C PHE A 226 11.80 -9.77 8.06
N ALA A 227 12.99 -10.30 8.35
CA ALA A 227 13.46 -10.54 9.71
C ALA A 227 13.63 -9.23 10.50
N ASN A 228 13.99 -8.15 9.82
CA ASN A 228 14.17 -6.83 10.43
C ASN A 228 12.84 -6.17 10.80
N ARG A 229 11.67 -6.79 10.58
CA ARG A 229 10.37 -6.16 10.87
C ARG A 229 9.86 -6.40 12.29
N VAL A 230 10.55 -7.22 13.08
CA VAL A 230 10.10 -7.62 14.42
C VAL A 230 11.23 -7.60 15.46
N GLY A 231 10.86 -7.43 16.73
CA GLY A 231 11.75 -7.58 17.88
C GLY A 231 12.97 -6.64 17.86
N SER A 232 14.08 -7.11 18.44
CA SER A 232 15.33 -6.35 18.54
C SER A 232 15.96 -6.08 17.17
N ALA A 233 15.77 -6.95 16.19
CA ALA A 233 16.30 -6.77 14.84
C ALA A 233 15.69 -5.52 14.15
N LYS A 234 14.41 -5.23 14.40
CA LYS A 234 13.77 -3.98 13.94
C LYS A 234 14.40 -2.75 14.54
N THR A 235 14.57 -2.78 15.85
CA THR A 235 15.18 -1.69 16.63
C THR A 235 16.59 -1.40 16.13
N GLU A 236 17.38 -2.46 15.90
CA GLU A 236 18.73 -2.35 15.39
C GLU A 236 18.78 -1.81 13.95
N ALA A 237 18.00 -2.38 13.03
CA ALA A 237 17.93 -1.92 11.65
C ALA A 237 17.46 -0.46 11.54
N LEU A 238 16.46 -0.07 12.35
CA LEU A 238 15.97 1.30 12.43
C LEU A 238 17.10 2.27 12.76
N LEU A 239 17.80 2.04 13.87
CA LEU A 239 18.86 2.94 14.35
C LEU A 239 20.08 2.94 13.42
N GLN A 240 20.46 1.77 12.89
CA GLN A 240 21.64 1.64 12.01
C GLN A 240 21.47 2.37 10.67
N THR A 241 20.25 2.47 10.17
CA THR A 241 19.95 3.06 8.86
C THR A 241 19.38 4.47 8.95
N GLY A 242 19.39 5.06 10.15
CA GLY A 242 19.08 6.47 10.38
C GLY A 242 17.62 6.78 10.70
N GLY A 243 16.81 5.78 11.05
CA GLY A 243 15.50 5.99 11.66
C GLY A 243 15.60 6.32 13.16
N THR A 244 14.52 6.84 13.73
CA THR A 244 14.44 7.26 15.14
C THR A 244 13.16 6.76 15.82
N TRP A 245 13.06 6.89 17.15
CA TRP A 245 11.82 6.55 17.87
C TRP A 245 10.64 7.43 17.46
N GLU A 246 10.88 8.68 17.06
CA GLU A 246 9.84 9.56 16.52
C GLU A 246 9.32 9.02 15.19
N THR A 247 10.20 8.50 14.32
CA THR A 247 9.77 7.89 13.05
C THR A 247 8.95 6.63 13.29
N GLU A 248 9.32 5.79 14.25
CA GLU A 248 8.58 4.58 14.58
C GLU A 248 7.25 4.90 15.28
N ALA A 249 7.21 5.92 16.14
CA ALA A 249 5.97 6.42 16.73
C ALA A 249 5.02 6.99 15.66
N ALA A 250 5.56 7.67 14.63
CA ALA A 250 4.78 8.15 13.50
C ALA A 250 4.19 6.98 12.69
N VAL A 251 4.97 5.91 12.46
CA VAL A 251 4.44 4.67 11.85
C VAL A 251 3.34 4.07 12.72
N ALA A 252 3.54 3.92 14.02
CA ALA A 252 2.53 3.38 14.94
C ALA A 252 1.21 4.19 14.92
N ALA A 253 1.30 5.52 14.87
CA ALA A 253 0.12 6.39 14.73
C ALA A 253 -0.59 6.19 13.38
N ALA A 254 0.17 6.00 12.29
CA ALA A 254 -0.38 5.67 10.98
C ALA A 254 -1.16 4.35 11.00
N LEU A 255 -0.61 3.30 11.64
CA LEU A 255 -1.27 2.01 11.78
C LEU A 255 -2.59 2.12 12.54
N LYS A 256 -2.61 2.91 13.63
CA LYS A 256 -3.84 3.18 14.39
C LYS A 256 -4.91 3.86 13.54
N PHE A 257 -4.52 4.87 12.73
CA PHE A 257 -5.42 5.49 11.76
C PHE A 257 -5.99 4.46 10.78
N LEU A 258 -5.12 3.64 10.17
CA LEU A 258 -5.54 2.65 9.19
C LEU A 258 -6.51 1.64 9.83
N ALA A 259 -6.19 1.09 10.98
CA ALA A 259 -7.04 0.14 11.68
C ALA A 259 -8.43 0.71 12.01
N ALA A 260 -8.50 1.98 12.46
CA ALA A 260 -9.75 2.67 12.76
C ALA A 260 -10.61 2.99 11.53
N ASN A 261 -10.02 2.97 10.33
CA ASN A 261 -10.70 3.31 9.08
C ASN A 261 -10.91 2.08 8.16
N GLN A 262 -10.71 0.87 8.66
CA GLN A 262 -11.06 -0.36 7.94
C GLN A 262 -12.56 -0.63 8.01
N ARG A 263 -13.16 -1.05 6.91
CA ARG A 263 -14.56 -1.52 6.88
C ARG A 263 -14.70 -2.91 7.49
N ALA A 264 -15.93 -3.25 7.86
CA ALA A 264 -16.27 -4.55 8.42
C ALA A 264 -15.97 -5.74 7.47
N ASP A 265 -16.01 -5.52 6.15
CA ASP A 265 -15.66 -6.53 5.14
C ASP A 265 -14.15 -6.63 4.86
N GLY A 266 -13.33 -5.87 5.58
CA GLY A 266 -11.87 -5.89 5.48
C GLY A 266 -11.25 -4.90 4.50
N ALA A 267 -12.06 -4.25 3.67
CA ALA A 267 -11.59 -3.27 2.72
C ALA A 267 -11.32 -1.90 3.35
N TRP A 268 -10.44 -1.12 2.73
CA TRP A 268 -10.38 0.32 2.91
C TRP A 268 -11.04 1.01 1.72
N ASP A 269 -12.07 1.82 1.97
CA ASP A 269 -12.83 2.51 0.92
C ASP A 269 -12.15 3.83 0.51
N PRO A 270 -11.70 3.96 -0.76
CA PRO A 270 -11.13 5.20 -1.27
C PRO A 270 -12.05 6.40 -1.04
N ARG A 271 -13.37 6.27 -1.25
CA ARG A 271 -14.30 7.40 -1.19
C ARG A 271 -14.45 7.93 0.23
N SER A 272 -14.60 7.05 1.21
CA SER A 272 -14.59 7.42 2.64
C SER A 272 -13.28 8.09 3.08
N SER A 273 -12.20 7.90 2.31
CA SER A 273 -10.90 8.52 2.53
C SER A 273 -10.65 9.80 1.71
N ASP A 274 -11.67 10.35 1.05
CA ASP A 274 -11.60 11.53 0.16
C ASP A 274 -10.75 11.31 -1.11
N ALA A 275 -10.74 10.09 -1.65
CA ALA A 275 -10.24 9.82 -2.99
C ALA A 275 -11.10 10.49 -4.07
N GLY A 276 -10.54 10.68 -5.27
CA GLY A 276 -11.26 11.26 -6.41
C GLY A 276 -11.23 12.78 -6.54
N VAL A 277 -10.45 13.46 -5.69
CA VAL A 277 -10.28 14.91 -5.74
C VAL A 277 -9.30 15.27 -6.85
N GLU A 278 -9.84 15.81 -7.94
CA GLU A 278 -9.08 16.27 -9.11
C GLU A 278 -8.28 17.54 -8.79
N ARG A 279 -6.97 17.54 -9.08
CA ARG A 279 -6.06 18.70 -8.89
C ARG A 279 -5.14 18.97 -10.09
N GLN A 280 -5.36 18.27 -11.18
CA GLN A 280 -4.67 18.32 -12.46
C GLN A 280 -3.14 18.29 -12.32
N PRO A 281 -2.55 17.32 -11.59
CA PRO A 281 -1.09 17.23 -11.42
C PRO A 281 -0.33 17.08 -12.74
N LEU A 282 -1.01 16.64 -13.80
CA LEU A 282 -0.46 16.51 -15.15
C LEU A 282 -1.08 17.50 -16.15
N GLY A 283 -1.72 18.58 -15.67
CA GLY A 283 -2.40 19.55 -16.53
C GLY A 283 -3.63 19.00 -17.29
N MET A 284 -4.15 17.84 -16.87
CA MET A 284 -5.33 17.20 -17.45
C MET A 284 -6.27 16.73 -16.35
N ALA A 285 -7.57 16.94 -16.54
CA ALA A 285 -8.62 16.45 -15.64
C ALA A 285 -8.87 14.95 -15.83
N ARG A 286 -8.97 14.24 -14.71
CA ARG A 286 -9.27 12.82 -14.54
C ARG A 286 -10.31 12.67 -13.42
N PRO A 287 -11.54 13.16 -13.64
CA PRO A 287 -12.56 13.21 -12.59
C PRO A 287 -12.82 11.81 -12.01
N ALA A 288 -12.94 11.75 -10.69
CA ALA A 288 -13.19 10.52 -9.93
C ALA A 288 -12.08 9.44 -10.03
N ALA A 289 -10.90 9.77 -10.57
CA ALA A 289 -9.76 8.86 -10.56
C ALA A 289 -9.40 8.45 -9.12
N GLY A 290 -9.19 7.15 -8.91
CA GLY A 290 -8.93 6.54 -7.61
C GLY A 290 -10.17 6.09 -6.84
N THR A 291 -11.37 6.55 -7.20
CA THR A 291 -12.60 6.24 -6.43
C THR A 291 -13.08 4.80 -6.54
N GLN A 292 -12.54 4.01 -7.47
CA GLN A 292 -12.85 2.58 -7.68
C GLN A 292 -11.66 1.68 -7.36
N CYS A 293 -10.61 2.22 -6.73
CA CYS A 293 -9.36 1.52 -6.45
C CYS A 293 -9.33 0.84 -5.07
N GLU A 294 -10.45 0.27 -4.60
CA GLU A 294 -10.56 -0.35 -3.28
C GLU A 294 -9.49 -1.43 -3.03
N THR A 295 -9.18 -2.27 -4.01
CA THR A 295 -8.13 -3.30 -3.86
C THR A 295 -6.73 -2.69 -3.76
N ALA A 296 -6.47 -1.58 -4.46
CA ALA A 296 -5.19 -0.86 -4.38
C ALA A 296 -5.00 -0.25 -2.98
N ILE A 297 -6.02 0.44 -2.49
CA ILE A 297 -6.01 1.11 -1.19
C ILE A 297 -5.92 0.09 -0.05
N THR A 298 -6.66 -1.03 -0.16
CA THR A 298 -6.55 -2.16 0.77
C THR A 298 -5.15 -2.77 0.72
N GLY A 299 -4.59 -2.96 -0.48
CA GLY A 299 -3.22 -3.45 -0.66
C GLY A 299 -2.17 -2.55 0.00
N LEU A 300 -2.27 -1.23 -0.16
CA LEU A 300 -1.35 -0.28 0.48
C LEU A 300 -1.49 -0.29 2.01
N ALA A 301 -2.71 -0.34 2.55
CA ALA A 301 -2.92 -0.44 3.99
C ALA A 301 -2.32 -1.74 4.57
N LEU A 302 -2.54 -2.86 3.89
CA LEU A 302 -1.93 -4.15 4.25
C LEU A 302 -0.41 -4.11 4.16
N LEU A 303 0.15 -3.52 3.10
CA LEU A 303 1.60 -3.36 2.98
C LEU A 303 2.18 -2.61 4.17
N THR A 304 1.57 -1.50 4.59
CA THR A 304 1.97 -0.75 5.79
C THR A 304 1.90 -1.63 7.05
N MET A 305 0.78 -2.28 7.32
CA MET A 305 0.63 -3.14 8.51
C MET A 305 1.67 -4.28 8.55
N ILE A 306 1.88 -4.95 7.41
CA ILE A 306 2.86 -6.03 7.22
C ILE A 306 4.30 -5.52 7.30
N GLY A 307 4.55 -4.28 6.86
CA GLY A 307 5.84 -3.61 6.98
C GLY A 307 6.28 -3.45 8.40
N ALA A 308 5.36 -3.02 9.26
CA ALA A 308 5.59 -2.85 10.68
C ALA A 308 5.59 -4.17 11.50
N GLY A 309 5.47 -5.33 10.83
CA GLY A 309 5.57 -6.65 11.45
C GLY A 309 4.24 -7.32 11.83
N ASN A 310 3.09 -6.73 11.46
CA ASN A 310 1.77 -7.33 11.71
C ASN A 310 1.38 -8.28 10.60
N THR A 311 0.98 -9.51 10.95
CA THR A 311 0.45 -10.48 10.00
C THR A 311 -0.92 -10.94 10.44
N HIS A 312 -1.63 -11.71 9.62
CA HIS A 312 -2.90 -12.32 10.05
C HIS A 312 -2.72 -13.42 11.10
N GLN A 313 -1.50 -13.75 11.49
CA GLN A 313 -1.17 -14.76 12.50
C GLN A 313 -0.68 -14.13 13.82
N GLN A 314 -0.17 -12.89 13.79
CA GLN A 314 0.44 -12.24 14.96
C GLN A 314 0.48 -10.71 14.84
N GLY A 315 0.57 -10.04 15.99
CA GLY A 315 0.66 -8.59 16.12
C GLY A 315 -0.68 -7.95 16.46
N ASP A 316 -0.63 -6.71 16.95
CA ASP A 316 -1.79 -5.97 17.47
C ASP A 316 -2.89 -5.76 16.41
N TYR A 317 -2.51 -5.76 15.13
CA TYR A 317 -3.42 -5.56 14.00
C TYR A 317 -3.71 -6.86 13.23
N ALA A 318 -3.56 -8.03 13.86
CA ALA A 318 -3.72 -9.32 13.19
C ALA A 318 -5.12 -9.51 12.57
N ASP A 319 -6.19 -9.14 13.28
CA ASP A 319 -7.57 -9.18 12.74
C ASP A 319 -7.74 -8.23 11.54
N ASN A 320 -7.15 -7.02 11.60
CA ASN A 320 -7.20 -6.09 10.47
C ASN A 320 -6.51 -6.68 9.23
N VAL A 321 -5.33 -7.27 9.41
CA VAL A 321 -4.59 -7.92 8.32
C VAL A 321 -5.37 -9.13 7.79
N TYR A 322 -5.93 -9.96 8.67
CA TYR A 322 -6.77 -11.10 8.28
C TYR A 322 -7.93 -10.68 7.38
N ARG A 323 -8.75 -9.73 7.83
CA ARG A 323 -9.92 -9.27 7.06
C ARG A 323 -9.51 -8.64 5.73
N GLY A 324 -8.42 -7.86 5.71
CA GLY A 324 -7.94 -7.25 4.47
C GLY A 324 -7.44 -8.29 3.46
N LEU A 325 -6.68 -9.30 3.90
CA LEU A 325 -6.25 -10.39 3.02
C LEU A 325 -7.44 -11.23 2.54
N ALA A 326 -8.41 -11.52 3.42
CA ALA A 326 -9.64 -12.22 3.07
C ALA A 326 -10.44 -11.47 2.01
N TYR A 327 -10.57 -10.14 2.15
CA TYR A 327 -11.18 -9.27 1.15
C TYR A 327 -10.46 -9.39 -0.20
N LEU A 328 -9.13 -9.23 -0.24
CA LEU A 328 -8.37 -9.32 -1.50
C LEU A 328 -8.51 -10.69 -2.17
N ILE A 329 -8.50 -11.78 -1.40
CA ILE A 329 -8.76 -13.13 -1.91
C ILE A 329 -10.15 -13.20 -2.55
N GLY A 330 -11.18 -12.67 -1.88
CA GLY A 330 -12.55 -12.62 -2.41
C GLY A 330 -12.71 -11.77 -3.68
N GLN A 331 -11.84 -10.77 -3.88
CA GLN A 331 -11.82 -9.94 -5.09
C GLN A 331 -10.97 -10.55 -6.22
N GLN A 332 -10.22 -11.62 -5.97
CA GLN A 332 -9.30 -12.19 -6.97
C GLN A 332 -10.05 -12.93 -8.08
N LYS A 333 -9.97 -12.42 -9.30
CA LYS A 333 -10.62 -13.01 -10.48
C LYS A 333 -9.99 -14.36 -10.85
N ALA A 334 -10.73 -15.23 -11.55
CA ALA A 334 -10.24 -16.53 -12.02
C ALA A 334 -8.90 -16.43 -12.78
N ASN A 335 -8.71 -15.36 -13.56
CA ASN A 335 -7.49 -15.12 -14.32
C ASN A 335 -6.28 -14.64 -13.48
N GLY A 336 -6.44 -14.53 -12.15
CA GLY A 336 -5.44 -14.09 -11.17
C GLY A 336 -5.44 -12.59 -10.86
N SER A 337 -6.24 -11.78 -11.56
CA SER A 337 -6.26 -10.33 -11.37
C SER A 337 -6.81 -9.94 -9.99
N LEU A 338 -6.13 -8.96 -9.37
CA LEU A 338 -6.57 -8.28 -8.14
C LEU A 338 -6.97 -6.82 -8.41
N ALA A 339 -7.29 -6.48 -9.67
CA ALA A 339 -7.61 -5.11 -10.07
C ALA A 339 -8.92 -4.56 -9.46
N GLY A 340 -9.80 -5.44 -8.96
CA GLY A 340 -11.10 -5.05 -8.43
C GLY A 340 -11.94 -4.28 -9.46
N GLY A 341 -12.52 -3.17 -9.00
CA GLY A 341 -13.31 -2.23 -9.80
C GLY A 341 -12.52 -1.14 -10.51
N GLY A 342 -11.18 -1.13 -10.45
CA GLY A 342 -10.37 -0.08 -11.06
C GLY A 342 -10.62 0.05 -12.57
N THR A 343 -10.64 1.30 -13.07
CA THR A 343 -10.80 1.58 -14.50
C THR A 343 -9.57 1.16 -15.30
N ILE A 344 -9.61 1.23 -16.63
CA ILE A 344 -8.49 0.81 -17.50
C ILE A 344 -7.13 1.41 -17.09
N TYR A 345 -7.10 2.69 -16.70
CA TYR A 345 -5.87 3.40 -16.32
C TYR A 345 -5.40 3.12 -14.89
N GLU A 346 -6.23 2.43 -14.09
CA GLU A 346 -6.01 2.17 -12.66
C GLU A 346 -5.84 0.68 -12.38
N ALA A 347 -6.48 -0.18 -13.17
CA ALA A 347 -6.64 -1.61 -12.93
C ALA A 347 -5.29 -2.30 -12.70
N ASN A 348 -4.27 -1.96 -13.49
CA ASN A 348 -2.97 -2.60 -13.35
C ASN A 348 -2.18 -2.09 -12.12
N TYR A 349 -2.38 -0.83 -11.71
CA TYR A 349 -1.86 -0.35 -10.41
C TYR A 349 -2.58 -1.05 -9.25
N CYS A 350 -3.91 -1.16 -9.33
CA CYS A 350 -4.72 -1.84 -8.32
C CYS A 350 -4.26 -3.29 -8.14
N HIS A 351 -4.05 -3.99 -9.25
CA HIS A 351 -3.48 -5.33 -9.22
C HIS A 351 -2.08 -5.33 -8.61
N GLY A 352 -1.17 -4.45 -9.04
CA GLY A 352 0.21 -4.43 -8.56
C GLY A 352 0.32 -4.23 -7.04
N MET A 353 -0.39 -3.24 -6.50
CA MET A 353 -0.38 -2.94 -5.06
C MET A 353 -1.01 -4.07 -4.23
N ALA A 354 -2.15 -4.61 -4.66
CA ALA A 354 -2.81 -5.72 -3.99
C ALA A 354 -2.00 -7.04 -4.09
N ALA A 355 -1.42 -7.31 -5.26
CA ALA A 355 -0.59 -8.49 -5.48
C ALA A 355 0.69 -8.43 -4.63
N LEU A 356 1.30 -7.25 -4.50
CA LEU A 356 2.48 -7.08 -3.65
C LEU A 356 2.14 -7.39 -2.18
N ALA A 357 1.00 -6.92 -1.68
CA ALA A 357 0.52 -7.25 -0.34
C ALA A 357 0.33 -8.77 -0.15
N MET A 358 -0.30 -9.44 -1.12
CA MET A 358 -0.47 -10.90 -1.09
C MET A 358 0.86 -11.65 -1.13
N CYS A 359 1.80 -11.21 -1.96
CA CYS A 359 3.12 -11.81 -2.07
C CYS A 359 3.95 -11.64 -0.80
N GLU A 360 3.92 -10.47 -0.15
CA GLU A 360 4.59 -10.27 1.13
C GLU A 360 3.95 -11.09 2.25
N ALA A 361 2.61 -11.12 2.32
CA ALA A 361 1.89 -11.97 3.27
C ALA A 361 2.28 -13.45 3.09
N ALA A 362 2.30 -13.93 1.84
CA ALA A 362 2.73 -15.29 1.53
C ALA A 362 4.18 -15.55 1.94
N ALA A 363 5.10 -14.62 1.67
CA ALA A 363 6.51 -14.77 1.99
C ALA A 363 6.75 -14.89 3.51
N ILE A 364 6.03 -14.11 4.31
CA ILE A 364 6.21 -14.07 5.77
C ILE A 364 5.49 -15.21 6.48
N THR A 365 4.23 -15.46 6.11
CA THR A 365 3.34 -16.36 6.87
C THR A 365 3.35 -17.80 6.37
N GLN A 366 3.71 -18.00 5.09
CA GLN A 366 3.57 -19.27 4.39
C GLN A 366 2.16 -19.88 4.48
N ASP A 367 1.12 -19.06 4.76
CA ASP A 367 -0.27 -19.51 4.77
C ASP A 367 -0.65 -20.02 3.37
N PRO A 368 -1.19 -21.25 3.25
CA PRO A 368 -1.50 -21.86 1.96
C PRO A 368 -2.42 -21.00 1.07
N SER A 369 -3.35 -20.25 1.66
CA SER A 369 -4.29 -19.39 0.94
C SER A 369 -3.60 -18.13 0.42
N ALA A 370 -2.75 -17.53 1.24
CA ALA A 370 -1.92 -16.40 0.82
C ALA A 370 -0.97 -16.82 -0.31
N VAL A 371 -0.31 -17.98 -0.19
CA VAL A 371 0.59 -18.53 -1.22
C VAL A 371 -0.15 -18.80 -2.53
N GLU A 372 -1.32 -19.43 -2.49
CA GLU A 372 -2.11 -19.72 -3.69
C GLU A 372 -2.62 -18.45 -4.39
N SER A 373 -3.12 -17.48 -3.62
CA SER A 373 -3.53 -16.18 -4.16
C SER A 373 -2.33 -15.41 -4.75
N ALA A 374 -1.18 -15.38 -4.08
CA ALA A 374 0.06 -14.79 -4.59
C ALA A 374 0.51 -15.47 -5.89
N ARG A 375 0.43 -16.81 -5.99
CA ARG A 375 0.80 -17.57 -7.18
C ARG A 375 -0.07 -17.20 -8.39
N ARG A 376 -1.39 -17.09 -8.19
CA ARG A 376 -2.33 -16.63 -9.23
C ARG A 376 -2.08 -15.19 -9.62
N ALA A 377 -1.81 -14.32 -8.65
CA ALA A 377 -1.47 -12.92 -8.89
C ALA A 377 -0.20 -12.79 -9.75
N MET A 378 0.88 -13.48 -9.40
CA MET A 378 2.11 -13.52 -10.21
C MET A 378 1.89 -14.11 -11.60
N GLN A 379 0.99 -15.09 -11.76
CA GLN A 379 0.63 -15.59 -13.08
C GLN A 379 -0.04 -14.49 -13.92
N PHE A 380 -0.96 -13.71 -13.34
CA PHE A 380 -1.54 -12.55 -14.01
C PHE A 380 -0.47 -11.51 -14.36
N THR A 381 0.40 -11.14 -13.41
CA THR A 381 1.52 -10.21 -13.63
C THR A 381 2.38 -10.63 -14.81
N ARG A 382 2.83 -11.89 -14.87
CA ARG A 382 3.66 -12.39 -15.97
C ARG A 382 2.94 -12.36 -17.32
N ARG A 383 1.65 -12.71 -17.36
CA ARG A 383 0.85 -12.64 -18.59
C ARG A 383 0.73 -11.22 -19.13
N MET A 384 0.55 -10.24 -18.23
CA MET A 384 0.43 -8.84 -18.62
C MET A 384 1.74 -8.22 -19.13
N GLN A 385 2.88 -8.90 -18.96
CA GLN A 385 4.16 -8.37 -19.40
C GLN A 385 4.28 -8.43 -20.91
N HIS A 386 4.63 -7.32 -21.54
CA HIS A 386 4.82 -7.31 -22.98
C HIS A 386 6.06 -8.13 -23.37
N PRO A 387 5.94 -9.11 -24.28
CA PRO A 387 6.99 -10.10 -24.52
C PRO A 387 8.30 -9.50 -25.04
N SER A 388 8.22 -8.50 -25.92
CA SER A 388 9.40 -7.94 -26.58
C SER A 388 10.10 -6.89 -25.70
N THR A 389 9.37 -5.91 -25.20
CA THR A 389 9.92 -4.81 -24.39
C THR A 389 10.17 -5.20 -22.95
N GLY A 390 9.38 -6.15 -22.41
CA GLY A 390 9.41 -6.55 -21.00
C GLY A 390 8.71 -5.60 -20.03
N GLY A 391 7.99 -4.59 -20.54
CA GLY A 391 7.27 -3.61 -19.73
C GLY A 391 5.83 -4.00 -19.42
N TRP A 392 5.19 -3.19 -18.57
CA TRP A 392 3.77 -3.28 -18.22
C TRP A 392 3.11 -1.91 -18.36
N ARG A 393 1.82 -1.90 -18.67
CA ARG A 393 1.06 -0.65 -18.71
C ARG A 393 -0.36 -0.81 -18.18
N TYR A 394 -1.38 -0.50 -18.98
CA TYR A 394 -2.79 -0.52 -18.58
C TYR A 394 -3.48 -1.79 -19.07
N THR A 395 -3.17 -2.21 -20.30
CA THR A 395 -3.72 -3.42 -20.90
C THR A 395 -2.63 -4.39 -21.34
N GLU A 396 -3.02 -5.65 -21.54
CA GLU A 396 -2.15 -6.66 -22.12
C GLU A 396 -1.62 -6.19 -23.48
N ASN A 397 -0.36 -6.53 -23.77
CA ASN A 397 0.39 -6.10 -24.96
C ASN A 397 0.77 -4.61 -25.05
N ASP A 398 0.46 -3.78 -24.06
CA ASP A 398 1.04 -2.43 -24.04
C ASP A 398 2.57 -2.50 -23.89
N PRO A 399 3.36 -1.70 -24.63
CA PRO A 399 4.82 -1.79 -24.63
C PRO A 399 5.46 -1.45 -23.26
N GLY A 400 4.69 -0.83 -22.38
CA GLY A 400 5.06 -0.55 -21.01
C GLY A 400 5.41 0.91 -20.72
N ASP A 401 5.28 1.28 -19.45
CA ASP A 401 5.83 2.50 -18.88
C ASP A 401 6.54 2.20 -17.56
N LEU A 402 7.44 3.09 -17.16
CA LEU A 402 8.26 2.85 -15.98
C LEU A 402 7.46 2.88 -14.69
N SER A 403 6.39 3.69 -14.60
CA SER A 403 5.56 3.78 -13.38
C SER A 403 4.78 2.52 -13.05
N GLN A 404 4.57 1.66 -14.05
CA GLN A 404 3.96 0.35 -13.89
C GLN A 404 5.02 -0.71 -13.62
N LEU A 405 6.22 -0.56 -14.19
CA LEU A 405 7.31 -1.51 -14.02
C LEU A 405 7.66 -1.73 -12.53
N GLY A 406 7.80 -0.67 -11.73
CA GLY A 406 8.24 -0.79 -10.35
C GLY A 406 7.33 -1.69 -9.52
N TRP A 407 6.01 -1.47 -9.60
CA TRP A 407 5.02 -2.31 -8.91
C TRP A 407 5.11 -3.78 -9.33
N GLN A 408 5.14 -4.05 -10.64
CA GLN A 408 5.17 -5.43 -11.12
C GLN A 408 6.50 -6.13 -10.83
N ALA A 409 7.61 -5.41 -10.85
CA ALA A 409 8.92 -5.93 -10.47
C ALA A 409 8.95 -6.31 -8.98
N MET A 410 8.40 -5.47 -8.10
CA MET A 410 8.29 -5.78 -6.67
C MET A 410 7.37 -6.98 -6.41
N VAL A 411 6.27 -7.14 -7.16
CA VAL A 411 5.41 -8.34 -7.07
C VAL A 411 6.21 -9.60 -7.39
N LEU A 412 7.02 -9.58 -8.46
CA LEU A 412 7.83 -10.74 -8.84
C LEU A 412 8.94 -11.04 -7.82
N ASP A 413 9.59 -10.02 -7.26
CA ASP A 413 10.60 -10.18 -6.20
C ASP A 413 9.99 -10.75 -4.91
N ALA A 414 8.92 -10.14 -4.40
CA ALA A 414 8.24 -10.57 -3.19
C ALA A 414 7.68 -11.99 -3.32
N GLY A 415 7.08 -12.31 -4.47
CA GLY A 415 6.58 -13.65 -4.73
C GLY A 415 7.68 -14.71 -4.87
N SER A 416 8.85 -14.34 -5.42
CA SER A 416 10.02 -15.22 -5.43
C SER A 416 10.48 -15.59 -4.02
N ARG A 417 10.37 -14.66 -3.06
CA ARG A 417 10.69 -14.90 -1.65
C ARG A 417 9.67 -15.81 -0.96
N ALA A 418 8.43 -15.82 -1.45
CA ALA A 418 7.41 -16.79 -1.07
C ALA A 418 7.60 -18.18 -1.72
N GLY A 419 8.69 -18.41 -2.47
CA GLY A 419 8.96 -19.67 -3.15
C GLY A 419 8.24 -19.83 -4.49
N ILE A 420 7.62 -18.77 -5.02
CA ILE A 420 6.93 -18.78 -6.31
C ILE A 420 7.88 -18.27 -7.40
N PRO A 421 8.27 -19.09 -8.40
CA PRO A 421 9.27 -18.68 -9.37
C PRO A 421 8.82 -17.45 -10.20
N PRO A 422 9.63 -16.38 -10.28
CA PRO A 422 9.29 -15.16 -11.02
C PRO A 422 9.28 -15.39 -12.54
N GLY A 423 9.93 -16.45 -13.01
CA GLY A 423 10.04 -16.80 -14.43
C GLY A 423 11.19 -16.05 -15.10
N THR A 424 12.12 -16.80 -15.70
CA THR A 424 13.34 -16.26 -16.31
C THR A 424 13.05 -15.22 -17.40
N ALA A 425 12.03 -15.46 -18.23
CA ALA A 425 11.62 -14.53 -19.28
C ALA A 425 11.18 -13.17 -18.70
N SER A 426 10.51 -13.19 -17.54
CA SER A 426 10.01 -11.98 -16.90
C SER A 426 11.09 -11.16 -16.25
N VAL A 427 12.03 -11.82 -15.57
CA VAL A 427 13.23 -11.16 -15.00
C VAL A 427 14.07 -10.53 -16.11
N GLN A 428 14.30 -11.25 -17.22
CA GLN A 428 15.00 -10.69 -18.39
C GLN A 428 14.22 -9.54 -19.02
N GLY A 429 12.88 -9.59 -19.02
CA GLY A 429 12.01 -8.53 -19.49
C GLY A 429 12.19 -7.24 -18.70
N ILE A 430 12.24 -7.32 -17.37
CA ILE A 430 12.51 -6.16 -16.50
C ILE A 430 13.84 -5.49 -16.91
N GLY A 431 14.91 -6.27 -17.06
CA GLY A 431 16.21 -5.75 -17.47
C GLY A 431 16.19 -5.11 -18.87
N ARG A 432 15.47 -5.70 -19.84
CA ARG A 432 15.28 -5.09 -21.17
C ARG A 432 14.55 -3.76 -21.09
N PHE A 433 13.47 -3.69 -20.32
CA PHE A 433 12.69 -2.47 -20.19
C PHE A 433 13.50 -1.36 -19.51
N LEU A 434 14.17 -1.65 -18.39
CA LEU A 434 15.04 -0.71 -17.67
C LEU A 434 16.20 -0.18 -18.52
N LYS A 435 16.70 -1.00 -19.46
CA LYS A 435 17.68 -0.57 -20.45
C LYS A 435 17.05 0.39 -21.47
N SER A 436 15.82 0.13 -21.90
CA SER A 436 15.13 0.94 -22.92
C SER A 436 14.80 2.37 -22.44
N VAL A 437 14.52 2.54 -21.15
CA VAL A 437 14.21 3.86 -20.55
C VAL A 437 15.42 4.58 -19.98
N ARG A 438 16.62 3.98 -20.07
CA ARG A 438 17.88 4.54 -19.55
C ARG A 438 18.24 5.82 -20.30
N ALA A 439 18.60 6.86 -19.55
CA ALA A 439 18.92 8.18 -20.08
C ALA A 439 19.97 8.88 -19.20
N GLY A 440 20.27 10.15 -19.50
CA GLY A 440 21.35 10.90 -18.86
C GLY A 440 22.65 10.81 -19.65
N ARG A 441 23.68 11.55 -19.19
CA ARG A 441 24.98 11.61 -19.87
C ARG A 441 25.76 10.32 -19.68
N VAL A 442 25.62 9.71 -18.51
CA VAL A 442 26.31 8.47 -18.15
C VAL A 442 25.36 7.30 -17.92
N GLY A 443 24.04 7.53 -17.97
CA GLY A 443 23.03 6.47 -17.86
C GLY A 443 22.36 6.39 -16.48
N GLY A 444 22.55 7.39 -15.62
CA GLY A 444 21.95 7.44 -14.27
C GLY A 444 20.48 7.83 -14.27
N LEU A 445 20.01 8.56 -15.29
CA LEU A 445 18.63 9.03 -15.36
C LEU A 445 17.68 8.04 -16.04
N ALA A 446 16.37 8.26 -15.88
CA ALA A 446 15.36 7.48 -16.59
C ALA A 446 14.20 8.32 -17.11
N THR A 447 13.56 7.78 -18.15
CA THR A 447 12.39 8.34 -18.84
C THR A 447 11.14 7.54 -18.48
N TYR A 448 9.95 8.13 -18.63
CA TYR A 448 8.69 7.41 -18.40
C TYR A 448 8.47 6.33 -19.47
N ARG A 449 8.74 6.68 -20.74
CA ARG A 449 8.88 5.76 -21.87
C ARG A 449 10.10 6.13 -22.71
N ALA A 450 10.62 5.15 -23.46
CA ALA A 450 11.76 5.37 -24.34
C ALA A 450 11.51 6.55 -25.31
N GLY A 451 12.47 7.48 -25.37
CA GLY A 451 12.41 8.68 -26.22
C GLY A 451 11.72 9.89 -25.59
N GLU A 452 11.22 9.79 -24.36
CA GLU A 452 10.65 10.94 -23.64
C GLU A 452 11.68 11.71 -22.81
N ALA A 453 11.24 12.80 -22.18
CA ALA A 453 12.06 13.54 -21.24
C ALA A 453 12.29 12.75 -19.94
N THR A 454 13.45 12.98 -19.33
CA THR A 454 13.75 12.42 -18.01
C THR A 454 12.93 13.10 -16.91
N SER A 455 12.68 12.37 -15.82
CA SER A 455 12.07 12.97 -14.62
C SER A 455 12.63 12.33 -13.36
N ARG A 456 12.61 13.06 -12.25
CA ARG A 456 13.15 12.59 -10.95
C ARG A 456 12.42 11.34 -10.46
N THR A 457 11.09 11.33 -10.58
CA THR A 457 10.26 10.18 -10.21
C THR A 457 10.65 8.93 -10.96
N MET A 458 10.85 9.04 -12.27
CA MET A 458 11.24 7.90 -13.11
C MET A 458 12.69 7.48 -12.83
N THR A 459 13.60 8.43 -12.64
CA THR A 459 14.97 8.14 -12.20
C THR A 459 14.99 7.37 -10.87
N ALA A 460 14.20 7.79 -9.88
CA ALA A 460 14.09 7.12 -8.58
C ALA A 460 13.59 5.68 -8.71
N GLU A 461 12.49 5.48 -9.44
CA GLU A 461 11.88 4.16 -9.64
C GLU A 461 12.81 3.22 -10.41
N ALA A 462 13.50 3.72 -11.45
CA ALA A 462 14.49 2.93 -12.17
C ALA A 462 15.68 2.55 -11.28
N LEU A 463 16.22 3.49 -10.49
CA LEU A 463 17.35 3.21 -9.59
C LEU A 463 16.95 2.19 -8.52
N ALA A 464 15.83 2.41 -7.84
CA ALA A 464 15.29 1.48 -6.84
C ALA A 464 15.12 0.08 -7.44
N THR A 465 14.47 -0.02 -8.61
CA THR A 465 14.24 -1.31 -9.26
C THR A 465 15.55 -1.99 -9.65
N ARG A 466 16.54 -1.25 -10.19
CA ARG A 466 17.85 -1.81 -10.56
C ARG A 466 18.58 -2.39 -9.35
N LEU A 467 18.58 -1.68 -8.22
CA LEU A 467 19.17 -2.15 -6.96
C LEU A 467 18.42 -3.38 -6.43
N LEU A 468 17.08 -3.34 -6.43
CA LEU A 468 16.21 -4.44 -6.01
C LEU A 468 16.23 -5.67 -6.92
N ILE A 469 16.78 -5.60 -8.13
CA ILE A 469 17.00 -6.81 -8.95
C ILE A 469 18.48 -7.19 -9.03
N GLY A 470 19.36 -6.46 -8.34
CA GLY A 470 20.80 -6.69 -8.35
C GLY A 470 21.45 -6.40 -9.71
N GLN A 471 20.88 -5.50 -10.50
CA GLN A 471 21.49 -5.06 -11.75
C GLN A 471 22.79 -4.28 -11.43
N PRO A 472 23.92 -4.55 -12.10
CA PRO A 472 25.12 -3.74 -11.95
C PRO A 472 24.89 -2.29 -12.41
N ILE A 473 25.26 -1.34 -11.57
CA ILE A 473 25.20 0.11 -11.82
C ILE A 473 26.57 0.70 -11.50
N THR A 474 27.09 1.61 -12.31
CA THR A 474 28.38 2.25 -12.03
C THR A 474 28.24 3.36 -10.99
N ALA A 475 29.32 3.69 -10.28
CA ALA A 475 29.34 4.82 -9.35
C ALA A 475 28.98 6.16 -10.05
N SER A 476 29.34 6.35 -11.32
CA SER A 476 28.98 7.56 -12.07
C SER A 476 27.48 7.61 -12.40
N GLU A 477 26.85 6.47 -12.68
CA GLU A 477 25.40 6.38 -12.91
C GLU A 477 24.63 6.63 -11.62
N ILE A 478 25.12 6.12 -10.48
CA ILE A 478 24.57 6.39 -9.15
C ILE A 478 24.67 7.89 -8.83
N ALA A 479 25.85 8.50 -8.96
CA ALA A 479 26.05 9.92 -8.68
C ALA A 479 25.19 10.84 -9.58
N GLU A 480 25.02 10.52 -10.87
CA GLU A 480 24.12 11.26 -11.76
C GLU A 480 22.65 11.16 -11.31
N ALA A 481 22.22 9.99 -10.83
CA ALA A 481 20.88 9.80 -10.29
C ALA A 481 20.69 10.60 -9.00
N GLU A 482 21.58 10.46 -8.01
CA GLU A 482 21.55 11.17 -6.72
C GLU A 482 21.47 12.69 -6.90
N GLN A 483 22.33 13.24 -7.76
CA GLN A 483 22.30 14.67 -8.08
C GLN A 483 20.94 15.11 -8.61
N SER A 484 20.28 14.28 -9.42
CA SER A 484 18.93 14.57 -9.91
C SER A 484 17.87 14.44 -8.80
N LEU A 485 18.01 13.47 -7.89
CA LEU A 485 17.05 13.21 -6.82
C LEU A 485 17.09 14.32 -5.75
N LEU A 486 18.27 14.71 -5.29
CA LEU A 486 18.43 15.69 -4.21
C LEU A 486 17.94 17.10 -4.58
N GLN A 487 17.78 17.41 -5.87
CA GLN A 487 17.18 18.68 -6.32
C GLN A 487 15.74 18.91 -5.85
N GLN A 488 15.00 17.86 -5.50
CA GLN A 488 13.62 17.97 -4.99
C GLN A 488 13.39 17.06 -3.79
N LYS A 489 14.30 17.12 -2.81
CA LYS A 489 14.15 16.39 -1.54
C LYS A 489 12.84 16.76 -0.81
N PRO A 490 12.35 15.91 0.12
CA PRO A 490 11.12 16.18 0.84
C PRO A 490 11.11 17.57 1.50
N GLY A 491 9.98 18.28 1.37
CA GLY A 491 9.85 19.68 1.79
C GLY A 491 10.28 20.73 0.74
N VAL A 492 10.85 20.32 -0.40
CA VAL A 492 11.13 21.21 -1.55
C VAL A 492 10.07 21.04 -2.64
N GLY A 493 9.31 22.10 -2.91
CA GLY A 493 8.22 22.08 -3.87
C GLY A 493 6.97 21.36 -3.36
N GLN A 494 6.14 20.85 -4.26
CA GLN A 494 4.94 20.10 -3.88
C GLN A 494 5.31 18.69 -3.42
N ASP A 495 4.73 18.26 -2.30
CA ASP A 495 4.92 16.92 -1.76
C ASP A 495 4.51 15.85 -2.77
N ASN A 496 5.32 14.81 -2.91
CA ASN A 496 5.06 13.72 -3.84
C ASN A 496 5.46 12.39 -3.21
N TYR A 497 4.55 11.80 -2.43
CA TYR A 497 4.80 10.54 -1.73
C TYR A 497 5.19 9.38 -2.65
N TYR A 498 4.69 9.36 -3.89
CA TYR A 498 5.09 8.34 -4.88
C TYR A 498 6.57 8.46 -5.25
N TYR A 499 7.01 9.68 -5.53
CA TYR A 499 8.42 9.96 -5.77
C TYR A 499 9.25 9.66 -4.53
N TRP A 500 8.79 10.11 -3.36
CA TRP A 500 9.52 9.91 -2.12
C TRP A 500 9.70 8.46 -1.77
N TYR A 501 8.69 7.62 -1.99
CA TYR A 501 8.79 6.19 -1.75
C TYR A 501 9.93 5.55 -2.55
N TYR A 502 9.96 5.73 -3.88
CA TYR A 502 11.04 5.15 -4.68
C TYR A 502 12.41 5.78 -4.43
N ALA A 503 12.48 7.09 -4.19
CA ALA A 503 13.75 7.75 -3.87
C ALA A 503 14.31 7.26 -2.52
N THR A 504 13.43 7.08 -1.54
CA THR A 504 13.79 6.50 -0.22
C THR A 504 14.26 5.07 -0.38
N LEU A 505 13.55 4.22 -1.14
CA LEU A 505 13.99 2.84 -1.41
C LEU A 505 15.37 2.79 -2.09
N ALA A 506 15.61 3.65 -3.09
CA ALA A 506 16.87 3.69 -3.80
C ALA A 506 18.04 4.14 -2.91
N LEU A 507 17.90 5.29 -2.25
CA LEU A 507 18.97 5.88 -1.45
C LEU A 507 19.22 5.07 -0.17
N HIS A 508 18.17 4.50 0.44
CA HIS A 508 18.32 3.58 1.57
C HIS A 508 19.13 2.33 1.21
N GLN A 509 19.10 1.84 -0.03
CA GLN A 509 19.95 0.72 -0.43
C GLN A 509 21.43 1.11 -0.62
N LEU A 510 21.73 2.40 -0.78
CA LEU A 510 23.09 2.91 -1.03
C LEU A 510 23.83 3.30 0.26
N GLN A 511 23.11 3.82 1.27
CA GLN A 511 23.67 4.20 2.59
C GLN A 511 24.91 5.11 2.50
N ASP A 512 24.85 6.13 1.64
CA ASP A 512 25.89 7.15 1.47
C ASP A 512 25.39 8.55 1.84
N ASP A 513 26.19 9.59 1.58
CA ASP A 513 25.88 10.98 1.93
C ASP A 513 24.54 11.45 1.32
N ALA A 514 24.14 10.91 0.16
CA ALA A 514 22.86 11.24 -0.45
C ALA A 514 21.68 10.64 0.33
N TRP A 515 21.86 9.47 0.93
CA TRP A 515 20.89 8.91 1.87
C TRP A 515 20.74 9.78 3.12
N GLU A 516 21.85 10.22 3.73
CA GLU A 516 21.81 11.06 4.93
C GLU A 516 21.04 12.37 4.67
N GLU A 517 21.36 13.09 3.59
CA GLU A 517 20.68 14.34 3.23
C GLU A 517 19.20 14.13 2.92
N TRP A 518 18.87 13.06 2.18
CA TRP A 518 17.49 12.73 1.84
C TRP A 518 16.68 12.37 3.08
N ASN A 519 17.23 11.51 3.94
CA ASN A 519 16.59 10.99 5.13
C ASN A 519 16.31 12.11 6.15
N GLU A 520 17.25 13.02 6.36
CA GLU A 520 17.04 14.19 7.22
C GLU A 520 15.85 15.04 6.75
N ALA A 521 15.78 15.30 5.45
CA ALA A 521 14.68 16.05 4.85
C ALA A 521 13.34 15.30 4.93
N LEU A 522 13.37 13.98 4.69
CA LEU A 522 12.19 13.11 4.79
C LEU A 522 11.60 13.13 6.20
N GLN A 523 12.42 12.89 7.23
CA GLN A 523 11.97 12.89 8.62
C GLN A 523 11.42 14.25 9.02
N ARG A 524 12.17 15.32 8.74
CA ARG A 524 11.73 16.69 9.04
C ARG A 524 10.36 16.97 8.42
N ARG A 525 10.13 16.58 7.16
CA ARG A 525 8.86 16.82 6.48
C ARG A 525 7.75 15.93 7.00
N LEU A 526 7.97 14.63 7.15
CA LEU A 526 6.90 13.70 7.55
C LEU A 526 6.49 13.89 9.00
N LEU A 527 7.43 14.07 9.93
CA LEU A 527 7.13 14.27 11.34
C LEU A 527 6.40 15.60 11.60
N SER A 528 6.79 16.67 10.89
CA SER A 528 6.13 17.98 11.07
C SER A 528 4.76 18.09 10.41
N THR A 529 4.38 17.17 9.52
CA THR A 529 3.12 17.22 8.77
C THR A 529 2.13 16.12 9.13
N GLN A 530 2.54 15.14 9.94
CA GLN A 530 1.61 14.14 10.46
C GLN A 530 0.54 14.84 11.32
N LEU A 531 -0.72 14.48 11.08
CA LEU A 531 -1.85 15.03 11.84
C LEU A 531 -2.04 14.28 13.17
N PRO A 532 -2.73 14.86 14.16
CA PRO A 532 -2.88 14.27 15.50
C PRO A 532 -3.51 12.87 15.51
N ASP A 533 -4.29 12.52 14.50
CA ASP A 533 -4.91 11.20 14.35
C ASP A 533 -4.03 10.20 13.57
N GLY A 534 -2.78 10.55 13.26
CA GLY A 534 -1.77 9.67 12.65
C GLY A 534 -1.73 9.67 11.13
N ARG A 535 -2.68 10.35 10.46
CA ARG A 535 -2.74 10.44 9.00
C ARG A 535 -1.84 11.55 8.44
N TRP A 536 -1.58 11.50 7.13
CA TRP A 536 -0.94 12.60 6.41
C TRP A 536 -1.90 13.37 5.49
N PRO A 537 -1.67 14.69 5.28
CA PRO A 537 -2.49 15.52 4.41
C PRO A 537 -2.57 14.99 2.97
N THR A 538 -3.72 15.20 2.31
CA THR A 538 -3.90 14.75 0.93
C THR A 538 -3.31 15.69 -0.10
N GLN A 539 -2.78 16.86 0.29
CA GLN A 539 -2.30 17.96 -0.58
C GLN A 539 -0.97 17.67 -1.31
N SER A 540 -0.65 16.40 -1.55
CA SER A 540 0.44 15.97 -2.42
C SER A 540 -0.01 15.87 -3.89
N VAL A 541 0.96 15.69 -4.79
CA VAL A 541 0.75 15.53 -6.25
C VAL A 541 -0.35 14.50 -6.55
N TRP A 542 -0.34 13.34 -5.89
CA TRP A 542 -1.28 12.24 -6.14
C TRP A 542 -2.31 12.01 -5.03
N GLY A 543 -2.19 12.72 -3.89
CA GLY A 543 -3.01 12.45 -2.71
C GLY A 543 -4.50 12.76 -2.90
N GLY A 544 -4.86 13.61 -3.87
CA GLY A 544 -6.26 13.87 -4.20
C GLY A 544 -6.96 12.66 -4.83
N TYR A 545 -6.24 11.89 -5.64
CA TYR A 545 -6.79 10.68 -6.25
C TYR A 545 -6.89 9.53 -5.25
N GLY A 546 -5.87 9.34 -4.42
CA GLY A 546 -5.82 8.19 -3.49
C GLY A 546 -6.47 8.42 -2.11
N GLY A 547 -6.70 9.68 -1.73
CA GLY A 547 -7.26 10.02 -0.42
C GLY A 547 -6.28 9.82 0.76
N ARG A 548 -6.81 9.91 1.97
CA ARG A 548 -6.06 9.82 3.24
C ARG A 548 -5.39 8.48 3.45
N VAL A 549 -6.04 7.38 3.04
CA VAL A 549 -5.45 6.04 3.21
C VAL A 549 -4.21 5.92 2.33
N TYR A 550 -4.28 6.35 1.07
CA TYR A 550 -3.12 6.40 0.19
C TYR A 550 -1.99 7.26 0.76
N THR A 551 -2.25 8.50 1.16
CA THR A 551 -1.17 9.38 1.65
C THR A 551 -0.55 8.86 2.93
N THR A 552 -1.36 8.31 3.83
CA THR A 552 -0.89 7.76 5.10
C THR A 552 -0.08 6.49 4.88
N SER A 553 -0.56 5.55 4.06
CA SER A 553 0.21 4.35 3.72
C SER A 553 1.52 4.68 3.03
N MET A 554 1.52 5.58 2.03
CA MET A 554 2.75 5.94 1.33
C MET A 554 3.77 6.67 2.22
N ALA A 555 3.30 7.55 3.12
CA ALA A 555 4.18 8.20 4.10
C ALA A 555 4.78 7.18 5.08
N ALA A 556 3.96 6.29 5.65
CA ALA A 556 4.42 5.23 6.54
C ALA A 556 5.40 4.28 5.84
N LEU A 557 5.12 3.88 4.59
CA LEU A 557 6.03 3.05 3.80
C LEU A 557 7.40 3.70 3.57
N CYS A 558 7.48 5.04 3.48
CA CYS A 558 8.78 5.73 3.46
C CYS A 558 9.52 5.53 4.79
N LEU A 559 8.83 5.72 5.92
CA LEU A 559 9.40 5.55 7.26
C LEU A 559 9.66 4.08 7.64
N GLU A 560 9.04 3.11 6.97
CA GLU A 560 9.33 1.69 7.16
C GLU A 560 10.60 1.25 6.42
N SER A 561 11.13 2.07 5.51
CA SER A 561 12.26 1.68 4.65
C SER A 561 13.50 1.25 5.45
N TYR A 562 13.69 1.81 6.64
CA TYR A 562 14.80 1.49 7.56
C TYR A 562 14.89 0.00 7.95
N TYR A 563 13.77 -0.73 7.88
CA TYR A 563 13.70 -2.13 8.29
C TYR A 563 12.92 -3.03 7.34
N ARG A 564 12.22 -2.47 6.36
CA ARG A 564 11.35 -3.22 5.45
C ARG A 564 12.11 -4.03 4.40
N HIS A 565 13.24 -3.50 3.93
CA HIS A 565 14.08 -4.07 2.89
C HIS A 565 15.52 -4.15 3.40
N ALA A 566 16.03 -5.37 3.56
CA ALA A 566 17.43 -5.55 3.96
C ALA A 566 18.36 -4.85 2.96
N ILE A 567 19.40 -4.21 3.48
CA ILE A 567 20.45 -3.62 2.64
C ILE A 567 21.13 -4.76 1.91
N ARG A 568 21.07 -4.74 0.59
CA ARG A 568 21.70 -5.79 -0.21
C ARG A 568 23.21 -5.64 -0.11
N GLY A 569 23.86 -6.73 0.31
CA GLY A 569 25.28 -6.80 0.65
C GLY A 569 26.14 -5.85 -0.18
N SER A 570 26.60 -4.80 0.48
CA SER A 570 27.77 -4.03 0.10
C SER A 570 28.94 -4.99 0.03
N ASN A 571 29.15 -5.62 -1.13
CA ASN A 571 30.48 -6.02 -1.54
C ASN A 571 31.27 -4.72 -1.53
N LYS A 572 31.91 -4.47 -0.39
CA LYS A 572 32.78 -3.35 -0.04
C LYS A 572 33.15 -2.57 -1.30
N LEU A 573 32.44 -1.47 -1.55
CA LEU A 573 33.09 -0.31 -2.15
C LEU A 573 34.17 0.06 -1.14
N GLN A 574 35.35 -0.55 -1.32
CA GLN A 574 36.56 -0.18 -0.60
C GLN A 574 36.73 1.31 -0.87
N ARG A 575 36.42 2.14 0.14
CA ARG A 575 36.86 3.53 0.15
C ARG A 575 38.39 3.51 0.00
N PRO A 576 38.97 4.27 -0.93
CA PRO A 576 40.42 4.34 -1.09
C PRO A 576 41.13 4.86 0.16
#